data_AF-A0A2N0H7F3-F1
#
_entry.id   AF-A0A2N0H7F3-F1
#
_cell.length_a   1.000
_cell.length_b   1.000
_cell.length_c   1.000
_cell.angle_alpha   90.00
_cell.angle_beta   90.00
_cell.angle_gamma   90.00
#
_symmetry.space_group_name_H-M   'P 1'
#
loop_
_entity.id
_entity.type
_entity.pdbx_description
1 polymer ?
#
loop_
_entity_poly.entity_id
_entity_poly.type
_entity_poly.pdbx_seq_one_letter_code
_entity_poly.pdbx_strand_id
1 'polypeptide(L)' 'MRRAFALALLLAVSACGKADNQPGPGNVTVGEARALDEAAEMIEDRRPAAAATAAATPPPSTVTPAASAS' A
#
# COMPACT_ATOMS: atom_id res chain seq x y z
N MET A 1 -18.19 4.63 39.76
CA MET A 1 -18.15 5.72 38.74
C MET A 1 -16.75 5.96 38.17
N ARG A 2 -15.76 6.45 38.95
CA ARG A 2 -14.40 6.76 38.43
C ARG A 2 -13.66 5.58 37.76
N ARG A 3 -13.75 4.38 38.33
CA ARG A 3 -13.11 3.18 37.77
C ARG A 3 -13.72 2.74 36.43
N ALA A 4 -15.03 2.87 36.28
CA ALA A 4 -15.71 2.60 35.01
C ALA A 4 -15.28 3.59 33.92
N PHE A 5 -15.11 4.85 34.29
CA PHE A 5 -14.62 5.89 33.38
C PHE A 5 -13.18 5.64 32.91
N ALA A 6 -12.31 5.20 33.82
CA ALA A 6 -10.93 4.83 33.48
C ALA A 6 -10.87 3.62 32.52
N LEU A 7 -11.73 2.61 32.73
CA LEU A 7 -11.79 1.44 31.86
C LEU A 7 -12.26 1.83 30.44
N ALA A 8 -13.30 2.67 30.34
CA ALA A 8 -13.82 3.15 29.06
C ALA A 8 -12.75 3.94 28.27
N LEU A 9 -11.93 4.72 28.96
CA LEU A 9 -10.86 5.51 28.34
C LEU A 9 -9.73 4.62 27.78
N LEU A 10 -9.37 3.53 28.48
CA LEU A 10 -8.38 2.57 27.96
C LEU A 10 -8.88 1.85 26.70
N LEU A 11 -10.16 1.45 26.66
CA LEU A 11 -10.73 0.83 25.46
C LEU A 11 -10.76 1.81 24.28
N ALA A 12 -11.09 3.08 24.51
CA ALA A 12 -11.10 4.10 23.47
C ALA A 12 -9.71 4.35 22.83
N VAL A 13 -8.62 4.23 23.60
CA VAL A 13 -7.24 4.36 23.08
C VAL A 13 -6.83 3.16 22.23
N SER A 14 -7.33 1.94 22.52
CA SER A 14 -7.06 0.77 21.66
C SER A 14 -7.74 0.82 20.29
N ALA A 15 -8.78 1.65 20.13
CA ALA A 15 -9.40 1.93 18.83
C ALA A 15 -8.55 2.87 17.95
N CYS A 16 -7.47 3.46 18.50
CA CYS A 16 -6.43 4.14 17.74
C CYS A 16 -5.33 3.17 17.25
N GLY A 17 -5.67 1.87 17.17
CA GLY A 17 -4.87 0.86 16.48
C GLY A 17 -4.85 1.10 14.98
N LYS A 18 -3.82 0.54 14.32
CA LYS A 18 -3.52 0.69 12.89
C LYS A 18 -4.75 0.34 12.04
N ALA A 19 -5.55 1.33 11.67
CA ALA A 19 -6.63 1.15 10.72
C ALA A 19 -6.03 0.87 9.33
N ASP A 20 -6.69 0.06 8.50
CA ASP A 20 -6.29 -0.17 7.11
C ASP A 20 -6.22 1.11 6.27
N ASN A 21 -6.81 2.20 6.78
CA ASN A 21 -6.80 3.55 6.21
C ASN A 21 -5.55 4.37 6.59
N GLN A 22 -4.62 3.83 7.38
CA GLN A 22 -3.39 4.54 7.70
C GLN A 22 -2.53 4.70 6.44
N PRO A 23 -1.94 5.88 6.20
CA PRO A 23 -1.07 6.10 5.04
C PRO A 23 0.10 5.11 5.06
N GLY A 24 0.19 4.28 4.04
CA GLY A 24 1.31 3.38 3.78
C GLY A 24 2.41 4.02 2.92
N PRO A 25 3.51 3.32 2.68
CA PRO A 25 4.55 3.78 1.75
C PRO A 25 3.94 3.95 0.34
N GLY A 26 4.15 5.13 -0.27
CA GLY A 26 3.60 5.45 -1.60
C GLY A 26 2.29 6.27 -1.60
N ASN A 27 1.90 6.88 -0.47
CA ASN A 27 0.66 7.67 -0.31
C ASN A 27 -0.64 6.88 -0.53
N VAL A 28 -0.57 5.54 -0.58
CA VAL A 28 -1.74 4.65 -0.59
C VAL A 28 -1.95 4.08 0.80
N THR A 29 -3.20 3.83 1.16
CA THR A 29 -3.57 3.12 2.38
C THR A 29 -3.18 1.65 2.29
N VAL A 30 -3.06 0.97 3.42
CA VAL A 30 -2.75 -0.47 3.45
C VAL A 30 -3.84 -1.29 2.74
N GLY A 31 -5.11 -0.88 2.90
CA GLY A 31 -6.23 -1.48 2.18
C GLY A 31 -6.15 -1.28 0.66
N GLU A 32 -5.78 -0.07 0.21
CA GLU A 32 -5.60 0.22 -1.23
C GLU A 32 -4.44 -0.58 -1.83
N ALA A 33 -3.30 -0.66 -1.14
CA ALA A 33 -2.16 -1.45 -1.60
C ALA A 33 -2.54 -2.93 -1.78
N ARG A 34 -3.23 -3.50 -0.78
CA ARG A 34 -3.70 -4.89 -0.84
C ARG A 34 -4.68 -5.14 -2.00
N ALA A 35 -5.58 -4.21 -2.27
CA ALA A 35 -6.52 -4.31 -3.38
C ALA A 35 -5.82 -4.25 -4.74
N LEU A 36 -4.76 -3.44 -4.86
CA LEU A 36 -3.94 -3.36 -6.07
C LEU A 36 -3.16 -4.67 -6.31
N ASP A 37 -2.64 -5.29 -5.26
CA ASP A 37 -1.92 -6.57 -5.35
C ASP A 37 -2.85 -7.71 -5.78
N GLU A 38 -4.05 -7.80 -5.20
CA GLU A 38 -5.07 -8.79 -5.60
C GLU A 38 -5.47 -8.63 -7.07
N ALA A 39 -5.64 -7.38 -7.53
CA ALA A 39 -5.91 -7.11 -8.93
C ALA A 39 -4.76 -7.54 -9.85
N ALA A 40 -3.51 -7.34 -9.42
CA ALA A 40 -2.34 -7.76 -10.18
C ALA A 40 -2.26 -9.30 -10.29
N GLU A 41 -2.56 -10.03 -9.21
CA GLU A 41 -2.59 -11.51 -9.20
C GLU A 41 -3.62 -12.05 -10.21
N MET A 42 -4.83 -11.46 -10.26
CA MET A 42 -5.86 -11.84 -11.25
C MET A 42 -5.43 -11.62 -12.70
N ILE A 43 -4.55 -10.65 -12.96
CA ILE A 43 -4.01 -10.37 -14.29
C ILE A 43 -2.94 -11.40 -14.64
N GLU A 44 -2.06 -11.73 -13.69
CA GLU A 44 -0.99 -12.71 -13.88
C GLU A 44 -1.56 -14.12 -14.10
N ASP A 45 -2.61 -14.50 -13.37
CA ASP A 45 -3.32 -15.78 -13.56
C ASP A 45 -3.88 -15.97 -14.98
N ARG A 46 -4.26 -14.87 -15.63
CA ARG A 46 -4.80 -14.88 -17.00
C ARG A 46 -3.71 -14.74 -18.06
N ARG A 47 -2.45 -14.59 -17.65
CA ARG A 47 -1.36 -14.28 -18.56
C ARG A 47 -0.92 -15.52 -19.35
N PRO A 48 -1.01 -15.51 -20.69
CA PRO A 48 -0.47 -16.61 -21.49
C PRO A 48 1.06 -16.65 -21.41
N ALA A 49 1.65 -17.84 -21.37
CA ALA A 49 3.09 -18.06 -21.15
C ALA A 49 4.01 -17.29 -22.12
N ALA A 50 3.58 -17.04 -23.35
CA ALA A 50 4.34 -16.28 -24.33
C ALA A 50 4.49 -14.78 -23.97
N ALA A 51 3.58 -14.22 -23.17
CA ALA A 51 3.61 -12.82 -22.75
C ALA A 51 4.49 -12.58 -21.51
N ALA A 52 4.86 -13.63 -20.76
CA ALA A 52 5.68 -13.52 -19.55
C ALA A 52 7.13 -13.08 -19.85
N THR A 53 7.72 -13.58 -20.94
CA THR A 53 9.12 -13.32 -21.30
C THR A 53 9.39 -11.90 -21.82
N ALA A 54 8.38 -11.19 -22.32
CA ALA A 54 8.56 -9.87 -22.93
C ALA A 54 8.68 -8.71 -21.91
N ALA A 55 8.22 -8.87 -20.66
CA ALA A 55 8.15 -7.77 -19.69
C ALA A 55 9.34 -7.70 -18.72
N ALA A 56 10.20 -8.72 -18.68
CA ALA A 56 11.32 -8.81 -17.73
C ALA A 56 12.54 -7.93 -18.10
N THR A 57 12.48 -7.22 -19.23
CA THR A 57 13.50 -6.23 -19.58
C THR A 57 13.06 -4.88 -19.00
N PRO A 58 13.63 -4.42 -17.87
CA PRO A 58 13.37 -3.07 -17.41
C PRO A 58 13.78 -2.09 -18.53
N PRO A 59 12.94 -1.10 -18.89
CA PRO A 59 13.35 -0.07 -19.83
C PRO A 59 14.63 0.58 -19.28
N PRO A 60 15.58 0.97 -20.15
CA PRO A 60 16.77 1.67 -19.69
C PRO A 60 16.30 2.87 -18.87
N SER A 61 16.61 2.86 -17.57
CA SER A 61 16.33 3.98 -16.69
C SER A 61 17.16 5.16 -17.18
N THR A 62 16.57 5.96 -18.06
CA THR A 62 17.04 7.33 -18.28
C THR A 62 16.74 8.05 -16.98
N VAL A 63 17.74 8.04 -16.08
CA VAL A 63 17.84 9.01 -15.00
C VAL A 63 17.88 10.37 -15.69
N THR A 64 16.73 11.02 -15.81
CA THR A 64 16.69 12.46 -16.05
C THR A 64 17.25 13.07 -14.77
N PRO A 65 18.45 13.66 -14.74
CA PRO A 65 18.87 14.40 -13.56
C PRO A 65 17.86 15.53 -13.39
N ALA A 66 17.24 15.58 -12.22
CA ALA A 66 16.38 16.66 -11.82
C ALA A 66 17.14 17.97 -12.02
N ALA A 67 16.71 18.75 -13.02
CA ALA A 67 17.19 20.11 -13.18
C ALA A 67 16.73 20.89 -11.95
N SER A 68 17.69 21.14 -11.07
CA SER A 68 17.63 22.22 -10.11
C SER A 68 17.25 23.51 -10.85
N ALA A 69 16.13 24.12 -10.47
CA ALA A 69 15.90 25.53 -10.72
C ALA A 69 15.49 26.14 -9.39
N SER A 70 16.33 27.08 -8.98
CA SER A 70 16.32 27.84 -7.73
C SER A 70 15.21 28.89 -7.69
#